data_AF-A0A8T9CFJ1-F1
#
_entry.id   AF-A0A8T9CFJ1-F1
#
_cell.length_a   1.000
_cell.length_b   1.000
_cell.length_c   1.000
_cell.angle_alpha   90.00
_cell.angle_beta   90.00
_cell.angle_gamma   90.00
#
_symmetry.space_group_name_H-M   'P 1'
#
loop_
_entity.id
_entity.type
_entity.pdbx_description
1 polymer ?
#
loop_
_entity_poly.entity_id
_entity_poly.type
_entity_poly.pdbx_seq_one_letter_code
_entity_poly.pdbx_strand_id
1 'polypeptide(L)' 'MIRSGLEIITRQLVHNLRNIPQQQQPCGVELTLRRVSQWTTAATIDFDNSRRQAAQPSSLPFNATNDTITLG' A
#
# COMPACT_ATOMS: atom_id res chain seq x y z
N MET A 1 -18.55 -14.32 -4.42
CA MET A 1 -17.92 -14.46 -5.76
C MET A 1 -16.82 -13.42 -5.88
N ILE A 2 -15.64 -13.78 -6.39
CA ILE A 2 -14.52 -12.85 -6.59
C ILE A 2 -14.80 -12.01 -7.85
N ARG A 3 -14.48 -10.71 -7.80
CA ARG A 3 -14.67 -9.77 -8.93
C ARG A 3 -13.51 -9.90 -9.92
N SER A 4 -13.79 -9.80 -11.22
CA SER A 4 -12.72 -9.80 -12.23
C SER A 4 -11.93 -8.50 -12.15
N GLY A 5 -10.66 -8.52 -12.59
CA GLY A 5 -9.86 -7.29 -12.69
C GLY A 5 -10.50 -6.26 -13.61
N LEU A 6 -11.11 -6.71 -14.71
CA LEU A 6 -11.89 -5.85 -15.60
C LEU A 6 -13.04 -5.16 -14.86
N GLU A 7 -13.82 -5.91 -14.08
CA GLU A 7 -14.94 -5.35 -13.33
C GLU A 7 -14.47 -4.31 -12.30
N ILE A 8 -13.36 -4.57 -11.60
CA ILE A 8 -12.77 -3.65 -10.61
C ILE A 8 -12.35 -2.33 -11.27
N ILE A 9 -11.67 -2.42 -12.43
CA ILE A 9 -11.15 -1.25 -13.16
C ILE A 9 -12.28 -0.44 -13.79
N THR A 10 -13.22 -1.09 -14.50
CA THR A 10 -14.33 -0.41 -15.16
C THR A 10 -15.24 0.32 -14.15
N ARG A 11 -15.43 -0.26 -12.96
CA ARG A 11 -16.20 0.38 -11.87
C ARG A 11 -15.40 1.41 -11.06
N GLN A 12 -14.13 1.65 -11.40
CA GLN A 12 -13.24 2.59 -10.70
C GLN A 12 -13.12 2.32 -9.20
N LEU A 13 -13.11 1.04 -8.79
CA LEU A 13 -12.93 0.66 -7.38
C LEU A 13 -11.48 0.85 -6.91
N VAL A 14 -10.53 0.87 -7.85
CA VAL A 14 -9.10 1.13 -7.62
C VAL A 14 -8.66 2.32 -8.48
N HIS A 15 -7.85 3.19 -7.88
CA HIS A 15 -7.39 4.44 -8.50
C HIS A 15 -5.85 4.42 -8.67
N ASN A 16 -5.32 5.36 -9.46
CA ASN A 16 -3.88 5.52 -9.73
C ASN A 16 -3.24 4.30 -10.40
N LEU A 17 -3.96 3.68 -11.34
CA LEU A 17 -3.41 2.63 -12.21
C LEU A 17 -2.29 3.20 -13.08
N ARG A 18 -1.14 2.53 -13.12
CA ARG A 18 0.05 2.94 -13.87
C ARG A 18 0.13 2.29 -15.24
N ASN A 19 -0.16 0.98 -15.31
CA ASN A 19 -0.14 0.18 -16.54
C ASN A 19 -1.30 -0.83 -16.49
N ILE A 20 -2.43 -0.48 -17.10
CA ILE A 20 -3.66 -1.29 -17.06
C ILE A 20 -3.44 -2.70 -17.64
N PRO A 21 -2.84 -2.87 -18.84
CA PRO A 21 -2.59 -4.20 -19.40
C PRO A 21 -1.79 -5.13 -18.47
N GLN A 22 -0.83 -4.59 -17.73
CA GLN A 22 -0.02 -5.38 -16.79
C GLN A 22 -0.74 -5.59 -15.45
N GLN A 23 -1.41 -4.56 -14.93
CA GLN A 23 -2.03 -4.60 -13.60
C GLN A 23 -3.39 -5.30 -13.59
N GLN A 24 -4.12 -5.37 -14.70
CA GLN A 24 -5.38 -6.10 -14.77
C GLN A 24 -5.12 -7.60 -14.73
N GLN A 25 -5.61 -8.27 -13.68
CA GLN A 25 -5.53 -9.73 -13.53
C GLN A 25 -6.91 -10.37 -13.75
N PRO A 26 -7.00 -11.68 -14.05
CA PRO A 26 -8.28 -12.35 -14.30
C PRO A 26 -9.31 -12.16 -13.18
N CYS A 27 -8.86 -12.12 -11.93
CA CYS A 27 -9.68 -11.98 -10.73
C CYS A 27 -9.11 -10.98 -9.70
N GLY A 28 -8.38 -9.96 -10.16
CA GLY A 28 -7.77 -8.96 -9.28
C GLY A 28 -7.07 -7.83 -10.02
N VAL A 29 -6.36 -6.98 -9.27
CA VAL A 29 -5.54 -5.89 -9.80
C VAL A 29 -4.19 -5.93 -9.09
N GLU A 30 -3.08 -6.00 -9.83
CA GLU A 30 -1.74 -5.92 -9.24
C GLU A 30 -1.46 -4.50 -8.74
N LEU A 31 -0.86 -4.41 -7.55
CA LEU A 31 -0.45 -3.16 -6.94
C LEU A 31 1.06 -2.99 -7.04
N THR A 32 1.51 -1.74 -7.19
CA THR A 32 2.92 -1.39 -7.15
C THR A 32 3.30 -0.82 -5.78
N LEU A 33 4.49 -1.14 -5.28
CA LEU A 33 5.02 -0.51 -4.08
C LEU A 33 5.29 0.98 -4.32
N ARG A 34 4.60 1.85 -3.59
CA ARG A 34 4.77 3.32 -3.72
C ARG A 34 5.80 3.89 -2.75
N ARG A 35 5.83 3.39 -1.51
CA ARG A 35 6.63 3.91 -0.41
C ARG A 35 6.79 2.86 0.67
N VAL A 36 7.93 2.89 1.35
CA VAL A 36 8.17 2.16 2.60
C VAL A 36 8.34 3.16 3.74
N SER A 37 7.91 2.79 4.94
CA SER A 37 8.06 3.62 6.13
C SER A 37 8.31 2.73 7.33
N GLN A 38 8.99 3.28 8.33
CA GLN A 38 9.27 2.61 9.60
C GLN A 38 8.62 3.37 10.76
N TRP A 39 8.18 2.66 11.78
CA TRP A 39 7.65 3.29 12.99
C TRP A 39 8.79 3.86 13.84
N THR A 40 8.60 5.08 14.32
CA THR A 40 9.52 5.78 15.23
C THR A 40 8.99 5.84 16.67
N THR A 41 7.74 5.44 16.89
CA THR A 41 7.12 5.35 18.22
C THR A 41 6.25 4.10 18.31
N ALA A 42 5.95 3.66 19.54
CA ALA A 42 4.91 2.65 19.77
C ALA A 42 3.52 3.22 19.45
N ALA A 43 2.59 2.32 19.12
CA ALA A 43 1.16 2.60 19.07
C ALA A 43 0.50 2.16 20.38
N THR A 44 -0.68 2.72 20.68
CA THR A 44 -1.51 2.27 21.81
C THR A 44 -2.51 1.22 21.31
N ILE A 45 -2.47 0.02 21.89
CA ILE A 45 -3.53 -0.97 21.73
C ILE A 45 -4.62 -0.64 22.75
N ASP A 46 -5.77 -0.24 22.24
CA ASP A 46 -6.91 0.14 23.06
C ASP A 46 -8.19 -0.46 22.46
N PHE A 47 -8.82 -1.36 23.23
CA PHE A 47 -9.91 -2.22 22.73
C PHE A 47 -11.24 -1.48 22.59
N ASP A 48 -11.45 -0.40 23.34
CA ASP A 48 -12.64 0.44 23.22
C ASP A 48 -12.42 1.66 22.31
N ASN A 49 -11.19 1.86 21.83
CA ASN A 49 -10.72 2.96 20.98
C ASN A 49 -10.77 4.36 21.62
N SER A 50 -11.06 4.51 22.92
CA SER A 50 -11.13 5.80 23.61
C SER A 50 -9.80 6.57 23.69
N ARG A 51 -8.67 5.85 23.66
CA ARG A 51 -7.29 6.34 23.75
C ARG A 51 -6.41 5.81 22.63
N ARG A 52 -7.03 5.40 21.51
CA ARG A 52 -6.29 4.88 20.36
C ARG A 52 -5.29 5.92 19.85
N GLN A 53 -4.02 5.55 19.84
CA GLN A 53 -2.93 6.37 19.31
C GLN A 53 -2.13 5.58 18.30
N ALA A 54 -1.98 6.14 17.09
CA ALA A 54 -1.18 5.53 16.04
C ALA A 54 0.32 5.77 16.28
N ALA A 55 1.13 4.76 15.94
CA ALA A 55 2.57 4.90 15.86
C ALA A 55 2.95 5.95 14.80
N GLN A 56 3.96 6.77 15.09
CA GLN A 56 4.46 7.76 14.16
C GLN A 56 5.38 7.09 13.12
N PRO A 57 5.17 7.33 11.81
CA PRO A 57 6.03 6.78 10.78
C PRO A 57 7.11 7.78 10.32
N SER A 58 8.25 7.28 9.86
CA SER A 58 9.23 8.01 9.04
C SER A 58 9.43 7.31 7.70
N SER A 59 9.73 8.07 6.64
CA SER A 59 9.96 7.49 5.30
C SER A 59 11.28 6.73 5.26
N LEU A 60 11.29 5.59 4.59
CA LEU A 60 12.52 4.99 4.07
C LEU A 60 12.61 5.32 2.57
N PRO A 61 13.55 6.19 2.15
CA PRO A 61 13.72 6.52 0.74
C PRO A 61 14.35 5.35 -0.02
N PHE A 62 13.92 5.15 -1.26
CA PHE A 62 14.62 4.26 -2.20
C PHE A 62 15.94 4.90 -2.62
N ASN A 63 16.99 4.09 -2.72
CA ASN A 63 18.25 4.49 -3.30
C ASN A 63 18.07 4.71 -4.81
N ALA A 64 18.35 5.92 -5.28
CA ALA A 64 18.10 6.31 -6.66
C ALA A 64 18.99 5.60 -7.70
N THR A 65 20.07 4.94 -7.27
CA THR A 65 21.03 4.30 -8.17
C THR A 65 20.69 2.83 -8.44
N ASN A 66 20.11 2.14 -7.46
CA ASN A 66 19.88 0.69 -7.53
C ASN A 66 18.47 0.25 -7.10
N ASP A 67 17.56 1.20 -6.87
CA ASP A 67 16.17 0.97 -6.47
C ASP A 67 16.00 0.12 -5.19
N THR A 68 17.03 0.06 -4.34
CA THR A 68 16.99 -0.69 -3.07
C THR A 68 16.56 0.20 -1.89
N ILE A 69 16.16 -0.44 -0.79
CA ILE A 69 15.95 0.21 0.51
C ILE A 69 16.88 -0.43 1.53
N THR A 70 17.57 0.40 2.32
CA THR A 70 18.30 -0.06 3.50
C THR A 70 17.36 -0.12 4.68
N LEU A 71 17.24 -1.31 5.28
CA LEU A 71 16.55 -1.52 6.55
C LEU A 71 17.61 -1.45 7.67
N GLY A 72 17.30 -0.76 8.76
CA GLY A 72 18.19 -0.61 9.92
C GLY A 72 18.21 -1.85 10.82
#